data_AF-A0A1L3MTP1-F1
#
_entry.id   AF-A0A1L3MTP1-F1
#
_cell.length_a   1.000
_cell.length_b   1.000
_cell.length_c   1.000
_cell.angle_alpha   90.00
_cell.angle_beta   90.00
_cell.angle_gamma   90.00
#
_symmetry.space_group_name_H-M   'P 1'
#
loop_
_entity.id
_entity.type
_entity.pdbx_description
1 polymer ?
#
loop_
_entity_poly.entity_id
_entity_poly.type
_entity_poly.pdbx_seq_one_letter_code
_entity_poly.pdbx_strand_id
1 'polypeptide(L)' 'MKNSESINVTEAVITIIDILVILMVDDNPIIGIVLVALLKVVTEDVRIRVLFILLLITLGVTDSQNGEEYSS' A
#
# COMPACT_ATOMS: atom_id res chain seq x y z
N MET A 1 20.67 -7.06 32.24
CA MET A 1 20.77 -6.66 30.81
C MET A 1 19.42 -6.07 30.42
N LYS A 2 19.39 -4.78 30.10
CA LYS A 2 18.15 -4.05 29.76
C LYS A 2 17.88 -4.30 28.27
N ASN A 3 17.02 -5.27 27.96
CA ASN A 3 16.50 -5.42 26.60
C ASN A 3 15.53 -4.28 26.36
N SER A 4 16.02 -3.18 25.80
CA SER A 4 15.14 -2.18 25.19
C SER A 4 14.71 -2.74 23.83
N GLU A 5 13.55 -3.38 23.78
CA GLU A 5 12.79 -3.52 22.53
C GLU A 5 12.44 -2.10 22.05
N SER A 6 13.38 -1.47 21.32
CA SER A 6 13.06 -0.29 20.55
C SER A 6 12.19 -0.77 19.39
N ILE A 7 10.88 -0.63 19.53
CA ILE A 7 9.94 -0.82 18.43
C ILE A 7 10.44 0.08 17.30
N ASN A 8 10.87 -0.53 16.19
CA ASN A 8 11.32 0.20 15.03
C ASN A 8 10.07 0.80 14.36
N VAL A 9 9.79 2.06 14.69
CA VAL A 9 8.60 2.79 14.24
C VAL A 9 8.46 2.74 12.73
N THR A 10 9.57 2.77 12.00
CA THR A 10 9.57 2.67 10.53
C THR A 10 9.02 1.33 10.05
N GLU A 11 9.39 0.23 10.70
CA GLU A 11 8.95 -1.12 10.35
C GLU A 11 7.46 -1.32 10.65
N ALA A 12 6.99 -0.77 11.77
CA ALA A 12 5.57 -0.76 12.12
C ALA A 12 4.73 0.05 11.11
N VAL A 13 5.21 1.23 10.71
CA VAL A 13 4.54 2.08 9.71
C VAL A 13 4.48 1.38 8.35
N ILE A 14 5.56 0.74 7.90
CA ILE A 14 5.57 -0.04 6.65
C ILE A 14 4.52 -1.15 6.70
N THR A 15 4.39 -1.84 7.82
CA THR A 15 3.41 -2.92 7.99
C THR A 15 1.97 -2.39 7.92
N ILE A 16 1.69 -1.25 8.54
CA ILE A 16 0.36 -0.60 8.46
C ILE A 16 0.06 -0.18 7.03
N ILE A 17 1.05 0.39 6.33
CA ILE A 17 0.91 0.82 4.93
C ILE A 17 0.61 -0.39 4.03
N ASP A 18 1.32 -1.52 4.20
CA ASP A 18 1.03 -2.76 3.46
C ASP A 18 -0.44 -3.21 3.66
N ILE A 19 -0.95 -3.16 4.90
CA ILE A 19 -2.34 -3.54 5.21
C ILE A 19 -3.34 -2.60 4.55
N LEU A 20 -3.10 -1.28 4.61
CA LEU A 20 -4.00 -0.29 4.01
C LEU A 20 -4.08 -0.46 2.49
N VAL A 21 -2.97 -0.77 1.82
CA VAL A 21 -2.96 -1.06 0.38
C VAL A 21 -3.79 -2.28 0.05
N ILE A 22 -3.65 -3.35 0.83
CA ILE A 22 -4.44 -4.58 0.62
C ILE A 22 -5.94 -4.26 0.69
N LEU A 23 -6.35 -3.42 1.64
CA LEU A 23 -7.74 -3.03 1.84
C LEU A 23 -8.24 -1.99 0.82
N MET A 24 -7.34 -1.22 0.21
CA MET A 24 -7.69 -0.09 -0.66
C MET A 24 -7.69 -0.43 -2.16
N VAL A 25 -6.96 -1.47 -2.57
CA VAL A 25 -6.75 -1.77 -3.99
C VAL A 25 -8.02 -2.25 -4.72
N ASP A 26 -8.95 -2.95 -4.05
CA ASP A 26 -10.21 -3.37 -4.68
C ASP A 26 -11.20 -4.01 -3.69
N ASP A 27 -12.43 -4.28 -4.13
CA ASP A 27 -13.44 -5.09 -3.39
C ASP A 27 -12.95 -6.52 -3.12
N ASN A 28 -11.92 -6.97 -3.84
CA ASN A 28 -11.31 -8.28 -3.68
C ASN A 28 -9.97 -8.20 -2.95
N PRO A 29 -9.92 -8.54 -1.64
CA PRO A 29 -8.71 -8.45 -0.83
C PRO A 29 -7.56 -9.35 -1.32
N ILE A 30 -7.87 -10.39 -2.12
CA ILE A 30 -6.84 -11.28 -2.68
C ILE A 30 -5.94 -10.52 -3.66
N ILE A 31 -6.50 -9.60 -4.46
CA ILE A 31 -5.74 -8.83 -5.45
C ILE A 31 -4.75 -7.91 -4.72
N GLY A 32 -5.18 -7.25 -3.65
CA GLY A 32 -4.32 -6.43 -2.80
C GLY A 32 -3.15 -7.21 -2.19
N ILE A 33 -3.40 -8.44 -1.71
CA ILE A 33 -2.35 -9.31 -1.16
C ILE A 33 -1.31 -9.68 -2.23
N VAL A 34 -1.78 -10.08 -3.42
CA VAL A 34 -0.89 -10.45 -4.54
C VAL A 34 -0.04 -9.26 -4.97
N LEU A 35 -0.62 -8.06 -5.03
CA LEU A 35 0.08 -6.83 -5.36
C LEU A 35 1.20 -6.52 -4.35
N VAL A 36 0.91 -6.58 -3.05
CA VAL A 36 1.92 -6.37 -2.00
C VAL A 36 3.02 -7.43 -2.05
N ALA A 37 2.67 -8.69 -2.28
CA ALA A 37 3.63 -9.78 -2.43
C ALA A 37 4.55 -9.57 -3.63
N LEU A 38 4.00 -9.22 -4.80
CA LEU A 38 4.77 -8.89 -5.99
C LEU A 38 5.69 -7.69 -5.74
N LEU A 39 5.18 -6.65 -5.09
CA LEU A 39 5.96 -5.46 -4.79
C LEU A 39 7.12 -5.76 -3.82
N LYS A 40 6.93 -6.69 -2.89
CA LYS A 40 8.00 -7.21 -2.02
C LYS A 40 9.08 -7.96 -2.79
N VAL A 41 8.70 -8.71 -3.83
CA VAL A 41 9.61 -9.52 -4.64
C VAL A 41 10.35 -8.68 -5.68
N VAL A 42 9.65 -7.78 -6.38
CA VAL A 42 10.22 -6.91 -7.43
C VAL A 42 11.09 -5.80 -6.84
N THR A 43 10.84 -5.40 -5.59
CA THR A 43 11.47 -4.23 -4.99
C THR A 43 12.27 -4.61 -3.74
N GLU A 44 13.59 -4.63 -3.88
CA GLU A 44 14.52 -4.86 -2.76
C GLU A 44 14.63 -3.62 -1.86
N ASP A 45 14.54 -2.41 -2.43
CA ASP A 45 14.57 -1.15 -1.67
C ASP A 45 13.18 -0.80 -1.09
N VAL A 46 13.11 -0.74 0.23
CA VAL A 46 11.94 -0.33 1.01
C VAL A 46 11.41 1.05 0.60
N ARG A 47 12.28 2.01 0.24
CA ARG A 47 11.85 3.36 -0.14
C ARG A 47 11.04 3.34 -1.42
N ILE A 48 11.49 2.57 -2.41
CA ILE A 48 10.79 2.44 -3.70
C ILE A 48 9.42 1.76 -3.47
N ARG A 49 9.36 0.76 -2.58
CA ARG A 49 8.09 0.12 -2.20
C ARG A 49 7.11 1.12 -1.59
N VAL A 50 7.56 1.95 -0.65
CA VAL A 50 6.72 2.99 -0.04
C VAL A 50 6.27 4.03 -1.06
N LEU A 51 7.15 4.48 -1.96
CA LEU A 51 6.80 5.43 -3.02
C LEU A 51 5.76 4.86 -3.99
N PHE A 52 5.88 3.58 -4.34
CA PHE A 52 4.93 2.92 -5.22
C PHE A 52 3.55 2.77 -4.56
N ILE A 53 3.53 2.43 -3.28
CA ILE A 53 2.29 2.40 -2.50
C ILE A 53 1.63 3.79 -2.47
N LEU A 54 2.42 4.84 -2.23
CA LEU A 54 1.91 6.22 -2.21
C LEU A 54 1.35 6.62 -3.58
N LEU A 55 1.99 6.17 -4.66
CA LEU A 55 1.53 6.35 -6.03
C LEU A 55 0.20 5.62 -6.28
N LEU A 56 0.05 4.37 -5.85
CA LEU A 56 -1.21 3.61 -5.95
C LEU A 56 -2.36 4.29 -5.21
N ILE A 57 -2.10 4.78 -3.99
CA ILE A 57 -3.08 5.54 -3.22
C ILE A 57 -3.50 6.79 -4.00
N THR A 58 -2.53 7.52 -4.56
CA THR A 58 -2.80 8.73 -5.36
C THR A 58 -3.61 8.40 -6.62
N LEU A 59 -3.27 7.31 -7.34
CA LEU A 59 -4.01 6.86 -8.52
C LEU A 59 -5.44 6.38 -8.18
N GLY A 60 -5.60 5.60 -7.12
CA GLY A 60 -6.92 5.14 -6.67
C GLY A 60 -7.84 6.28 -6.22
N VAL A 61 -7.27 7.33 -5.60
CA VAL A 61 -8.01 8.56 -5.30
C VAL A 61 -8.42 9.31 -6.58
N THR A 62 -7.60 9.29 -7.63
CA THR A 62 -7.95 9.93 -8.91
C THR A 62 -8.97 9.16 -9.73
N ASP A 63 -9.11 7.85 -9.56
CA ASP A 63 -10.08 7.06 -10.32
C ASP A 63 -11.52 7.26 -9.83
N SER A 64 -11.70 7.51 -8.53
CA SER A 64 -12.99 7.92 -7.93
C SER A 64 -13.50 9.30 -8.39
N GLN A 65 -12.76 10.03 -9.24
CA GLN A 65 -13.18 11.33 -9.80
C GLN A 65 -13.68 11.21 -11.26
N ASN A 66 -13.66 10.03 -11.88
CA ASN A 66 -14.02 9.84 -13.29
C ASN A 66 -15.45 9.30 -13.50
N GLY A 67 -16.27 9.28 -12.45
CA GLY A 67 -17.55 8.56 -12.41
C GLY A 67 -18.84 9.36 -12.60
N GLU A 68 -18.81 10.67 -12.89
CA GLU A 68 -20.03 11.44 -13.14
C GLU A 68 -19.93 12.38 -14.34
N GLU A 69 -19.82 11.81 -15.53
CA GLU A 69 -20.36 12.46 -16.74
C GLU A 69 -20.42 11.38 -17.82
N TYR A 70 -21.61 10.82 -18.08
CA TYR A 70 -22.09 10.26 -19.34
C TYR A 70 -23.27 9.31 -19.04
N SER A 71 -24.43 9.87 -18.74
CA SER A 71 -25.69 9.27 -19.19
C SER A 71 -26.70 10.37 -19.46
N SER A 72 -27.05 10.44 -20.75
CA SER A 72 -28.11 11.25 -21.35
C SER A 72 -29.50 10.89 -20.84
#